data_AF-A0A9Q0WFQ6-F1
#
_entry.id   AF-A0A9Q0WFQ6-F1
#
_cell.length_a   1.000
_cell.length_b   1.000
_cell.length_c   1.000
_cell.angle_alpha   90.00
_cell.angle_beta   90.00
_cell.angle_gamma   90.00
#
_symmetry.space_group_name_H-M   'P 1'
#
loop_
_entity.id
_entity.type
_entity.pdbx_description
1 polymer ?
#
loop_
_entity_poly.entity_id
_entity_poly.type
_entity_poly.pdbx_seq_one_letter_code
_entity_poly.pdbx_strand_id
1 'polypeptide(L)'
;MGRPRCFLDISIGGELEGRIVVELYNDVVPKTAENFRALCTGEKGIGPNTGVPLHYKGCRFHRVIKGYMVQGGEITAGDGTGGESVYGLKFEDENFELKHERKGMLSMENAGPNTNGSQFFITTTRTSHLDGKHVVFGKVVKGTGVVPSIEHVTTGDADCPTSNVMIVDCGEIPGGADDGTCNFFKDGDAYPDWPADLHESPSELSWWMNAVDSIEAFGNEHFKKQDYKMALRKYRKAL
;
A
#
# COMPACT_ATOMS: atom_id res chain seq x y z
N MET A 1 1.60 -4.07 23.74
CA MET A 1 2.31 -4.05 22.43
C MET A 1 1.57 -3.08 21.53
N GLY A 2 2.28 -2.27 20.73
CA GLY A 2 1.65 -1.40 19.75
C GLY A 2 1.09 -2.21 18.58
N ARG A 3 0.26 -1.55 17.75
CA ARG A 3 -0.24 -2.13 16.49
C ARG A 3 0.93 -2.38 15.53
N PRO A 4 1.01 -3.56 14.88
CA PRO A 4 2.03 -3.82 13.87
C PRO A 4 1.93 -2.86 12.70
N ARG A 5 3.08 -2.51 12.13
CA ARG A 5 3.16 -1.75 10.88
C ARG A 5 3.78 -2.62 9.80
N CYS A 6 3.20 -2.62 8.62
CA CYS A 6 3.74 -3.29 7.44
C CYS A 6 3.94 -2.28 6.31
N PHE A 7 4.86 -2.57 5.41
CA PHE A 7 5.08 -1.77 4.20
C PHE A 7 4.84 -2.56 2.93
N LEU A 8 4.44 -1.85 1.88
CA LEU A 8 4.35 -2.32 0.50
C LEU A 8 5.09 -1.32 -0.39
N ASP A 9 6.18 -1.75 -1.01
CA ASP A 9 6.90 -0.96 -2.01
C ASP A 9 6.26 -1.18 -3.37
N ILE A 10 5.81 -0.10 -3.99
CA ILE A 10 4.99 -0.15 -5.19
C ILE A 10 5.82 0.24 -6.40
N SER A 11 5.60 -0.45 -7.51
CA SER A 11 5.98 0.01 -8.83
C SER A 11 4.77 0.11 -9.76
N ILE A 12 4.81 1.05 -10.70
CA ILE A 12 3.79 1.23 -11.74
C ILE A 12 4.52 1.21 -13.09
N GLY A 13 4.15 0.29 -13.98
CA GLY A 13 4.80 0.16 -15.29
C GLY A 13 6.27 -0.23 -15.21
N GLY A 14 6.67 -0.98 -14.17
CA GLY A 14 8.05 -1.41 -13.94
C GLY A 14 8.91 -0.41 -13.15
N GLU A 15 8.30 0.66 -12.64
CA GLU A 15 9.03 1.82 -12.14
C GLU A 15 8.59 2.15 -10.72
N LEU A 16 9.55 2.31 -9.82
CA LEU A 16 9.28 2.52 -8.40
C LEU A 16 8.43 3.79 -8.17
N GLU A 17 7.27 3.61 -7.56
CA GLU A 17 6.33 4.68 -7.24
C GLU A 17 6.52 5.23 -5.83
N GLY A 18 6.76 4.34 -4.86
CA GLY A 18 6.96 4.72 -3.47
C GLY A 18 6.53 3.61 -2.52
N ARG A 19 6.56 3.92 -1.22
CA ARG A 19 6.20 3.00 -0.14
C ARG A 19 4.85 3.36 0.46
N ILE A 20 3.96 2.38 0.57
CA ILE A 20 2.76 2.44 1.40
C ILE A 20 3.10 1.82 2.75
N VAL A 21 2.79 2.52 3.85
CA VAL A 21 2.87 1.94 5.21
C VAL A 21 1.47 1.83 5.77
N VAL A 22 1.13 0.65 6.29
CA VAL A 22 -0.15 0.35 6.92
C VAL A 22 0.02 0.01 8.39
N GLU A 23 -0.90 0.47 9.22
CA GLU A 23 -1.07 0.04 10.62
C GLU A 23 -2.18 -1.02 10.67
N LEU A 24 -1.91 -2.14 11.34
CA LEU A 24 -2.84 -3.27 11.45
C LEU A 24 -3.52 -3.30 12.81
N TYR A 25 -4.84 -3.49 12.83
CA TYR A 25 -5.68 -3.46 14.02
C TYR A 25 -5.71 -4.80 14.75
N ASN A 26 -4.53 -5.29 15.17
CA ASN A 26 -4.38 -6.57 15.86
C ASN A 26 -5.07 -6.63 17.24
N ASP A 27 -5.43 -5.48 17.80
CA ASP A 27 -6.22 -5.33 19.02
C ASP A 27 -7.73 -5.55 18.80
N VAL A 28 -8.22 -5.46 17.56
CA VAL A 28 -9.64 -5.63 17.18
C VAL A 28 -9.86 -6.89 16.36
N VAL A 29 -8.97 -7.16 15.40
CA VAL A 29 -9.04 -8.30 14.47
C VAL A 29 -7.68 -9.02 14.40
N PRO A 30 -7.22 -9.65 15.50
CA PRO A 30 -5.91 -10.28 15.60
C PRO A 30 -5.62 -11.32 14.51
N LYS A 31 -6.59 -12.15 14.14
CA LYS A 31 -6.38 -13.20 13.11
C LYS A 31 -6.20 -12.60 11.73
N THR A 32 -7.01 -11.59 11.39
CA THR A 32 -6.95 -10.88 10.11
C THR A 32 -5.67 -10.07 9.98
N ALA A 33 -5.29 -9.37 11.06
CA ALA A 33 -4.03 -8.62 11.12
C ALA A 33 -2.81 -9.54 10.99
N GLU A 34 -2.79 -10.68 11.69
CA GLU A 34 -1.69 -11.66 11.60
C GLU A 34 -1.59 -12.28 10.20
N ASN A 35 -2.72 -12.56 9.55
CA ASN A 35 -2.73 -13.05 8.16
C ASN A 35 -2.01 -12.08 7.22
N PHE A 36 -2.40 -10.80 7.24
CA PHE A 36 -1.78 -9.81 6.38
C PHE A 36 -0.30 -9.58 6.71
N ARG A 37 0.05 -9.48 8.01
CA ARG A 37 1.44 -9.31 8.46
C ARG A 37 2.32 -10.45 7.97
N ALA A 38 1.89 -11.69 8.16
CA ALA A 38 2.63 -12.87 7.74
C ALA A 38 2.75 -12.99 6.21
N LEU A 39 1.72 -12.56 5.46
CA LEU A 39 1.80 -12.43 4.00
C LEU A 39 2.70 -11.28 3.55
N CYS A 40 2.90 -10.23 4.35
CA CYS A 40 3.93 -9.22 4.08
C CYS A 40 5.34 -9.75 4.32
N THR A 41 5.57 -10.58 5.34
CA THR A 41 6.92 -11.12 5.66
C THR A 41 7.29 -12.36 4.86
N GLY A 42 6.30 -13.11 4.36
CA GLY A 42 6.52 -14.40 3.70
C GLY A 42 6.96 -15.53 4.63
N GLU A 43 6.88 -15.32 5.95
CA GLU A 43 7.47 -16.22 6.95
C GLU A 43 6.82 -17.61 7.03
N LYS A 44 5.60 -17.76 6.49
CA LYS A 44 4.83 -19.01 6.51
C LYS A 44 5.20 -19.96 5.36
N GLY A 45 6.14 -19.57 4.50
CA GLY A 45 6.67 -20.44 3.45
C GLY A 45 5.67 -20.67 2.31
N ILE A 46 5.51 -21.92 1.89
CA ILE A 46 4.68 -22.30 0.74
C ILE A 46 3.27 -22.68 1.22
N GLY A 47 2.25 -22.14 0.57
CA GLY A 47 0.84 -22.42 0.82
C GLY A 47 0.53 -23.90 0.51
N PRO A 48 -0.02 -24.67 1.46
CA PRO A 48 -0.26 -26.09 1.27
C PRO A 48 -1.33 -26.41 0.21
N ASN A 49 -2.24 -25.49 -0.07
CA ASN A 49 -3.33 -25.72 -1.03
C ASN A 49 -3.00 -25.21 -2.43
N THR A 50 -2.21 -24.14 -2.51
CA THR A 50 -1.88 -23.46 -3.78
C THR A 50 -0.49 -23.78 -4.31
N GLY A 51 0.43 -24.24 -3.45
CA GLY A 51 1.81 -24.56 -3.82
C GLY A 51 2.67 -23.33 -4.15
N VAL A 52 2.17 -22.11 -3.89
CA VAL A 52 2.90 -20.85 -4.10
C VAL A 52 3.36 -20.25 -2.77
N PRO A 53 4.38 -19.38 -2.74
CA PRO A 53 4.75 -18.67 -1.52
C PRO A 53 3.59 -17.86 -0.94
N LEU A 54 3.36 -17.97 0.37
CA LEU A 54 2.43 -17.13 1.13
C LEU A 54 3.07 -15.74 1.35
N HIS A 55 3.23 -14.97 0.27
CA HIS A 55 3.97 -13.72 0.27
C HIS A 55 3.42 -12.72 -0.76
N TYR A 56 3.23 -11.45 -0.36
CA TYR A 56 2.76 -10.40 -1.26
C TYR A 56 3.81 -9.87 -2.23
N LYS A 57 5.10 -10.13 -2.00
CA LYS A 57 6.17 -9.71 -2.91
C LYS A 57 5.98 -10.33 -4.28
N GLY A 58 5.91 -9.49 -5.31
CA GLY A 58 5.63 -9.87 -6.69
C GLY A 58 4.15 -9.93 -7.03
N CYS A 59 3.24 -9.67 -6.08
CA CYS A 59 1.81 -9.60 -6.36
C CYS A 59 1.43 -8.29 -7.03
N ARG A 60 0.39 -8.32 -7.86
CA ARG A 60 -0.12 -7.13 -8.55
C ARG A 60 -1.43 -6.63 -7.93
N PHE A 61 -1.67 -5.33 -8.09
CA PHE A 61 -3.01 -4.78 -8.00
C PHE A 61 -3.72 -5.11 -9.31
N HIS A 62 -4.69 -6.02 -9.25
CA HIS A 62 -5.34 -6.59 -10.43
C HIS A 62 -6.69 -5.95 -10.73
N ARG A 63 -7.20 -5.11 -9.82
CA ARG A 63 -8.45 -4.39 -9.99
C ARG A 63 -8.38 -3.02 -9.32
N VAL A 64 -8.67 -1.96 -10.07
CA VAL A 64 -8.59 -0.58 -9.62
C VAL A 64 -9.83 0.18 -10.06
N ILE A 65 -10.57 0.76 -9.13
CA ILE A 65 -11.78 1.53 -9.44
C ILE A 65 -11.62 2.93 -8.84
N LYS A 66 -11.47 3.92 -9.71
CA LYS A 66 -11.34 5.32 -9.33
C LYS A 66 -12.58 5.79 -8.56
N GLY A 67 -12.35 6.49 -7.46
CA GLY A 67 -13.38 6.94 -6.53
C GLY A 67 -13.96 5.81 -5.69
N TYR A 68 -13.29 4.67 -5.60
CA TYR A 68 -13.76 3.52 -4.82
C TYR A 68 -12.64 2.83 -4.04
N MET A 69 -11.80 2.03 -4.72
CA MET A 69 -10.76 1.22 -4.07
C MET A 69 -9.70 0.73 -5.06
N VAL A 70 -8.57 0.28 -4.51
CA VAL A 70 -7.52 -0.46 -5.23
C VAL A 70 -7.36 -1.83 -4.58
N GLN A 71 -7.43 -2.91 -5.38
CA GLN A 71 -7.46 -4.29 -4.90
C GLN A 71 -6.25 -5.08 -5.38
N GLY A 72 -5.65 -5.83 -4.46
CA GLY A 72 -4.47 -6.66 -4.67
C GLY A 72 -4.50 -7.92 -3.79
N GLY A 73 -3.33 -8.52 -3.60
CA GLY A 73 -3.18 -9.67 -2.68
C GLY A 73 -3.66 -11.00 -3.24
N GLU A 74 -3.91 -11.11 -4.55
CA GLU A 74 -4.01 -12.42 -5.19
C GLU A 74 -2.57 -12.91 -5.43
N ILE A 75 -2.18 -13.95 -4.68
CA ILE A 75 -0.80 -14.48 -4.62
C ILE A 75 -0.54 -15.66 -5.57
N THR A 76 -1.57 -16.13 -6.30
CA THR A 76 -1.53 -17.32 -7.17
C THR A 76 -1.50 -16.97 -8.66
N ALA A 77 -2.64 -16.58 -9.24
CA ALA A 77 -2.78 -16.27 -10.67
C ALA A 77 -2.65 -14.77 -10.98
N GLY A 78 -2.75 -13.93 -9.96
CA GLY A 78 -2.77 -12.48 -10.03
C GLY A 78 -4.04 -11.91 -10.65
N ASP A 79 -5.11 -12.66 -10.91
CA ASP A 79 -6.29 -12.20 -11.67
C ASP A 79 -7.57 -12.03 -10.82
N GLY A 80 -7.46 -12.21 -9.51
CA GLY A 80 -8.57 -12.12 -8.56
C GLY A 80 -9.31 -13.44 -8.31
N THR A 81 -8.95 -14.54 -8.99
CA THR A 81 -9.69 -15.81 -8.86
C THR A 81 -9.20 -16.72 -7.71
N GLY A 82 -7.98 -16.51 -7.21
CA GLY A 82 -7.37 -17.36 -6.20
C GLY A 82 -6.95 -16.64 -4.92
N GLY A 83 -5.78 -17.02 -4.41
CA GLY A 83 -5.27 -16.63 -3.11
C GLY A 83 -5.59 -17.63 -2.01
N GLU A 84 -4.75 -17.60 -0.97
CA GLU A 84 -4.82 -18.50 0.19
C GLU A 84 -4.36 -17.72 1.43
N SER A 85 -5.02 -17.93 2.57
CA SER A 85 -4.60 -17.34 3.84
C SER A 85 -3.50 -18.16 4.49
N VAL A 86 -2.84 -17.60 5.50
CA VAL A 86 -1.87 -18.36 6.31
C VAL A 86 -2.50 -19.48 7.16
N TYR A 87 -3.83 -19.55 7.19
CA TYR A 87 -4.61 -20.56 7.91
C TYR A 87 -5.21 -21.62 6.98
N GLY A 88 -4.95 -21.54 5.66
CA GLY A 88 -5.54 -22.37 4.61
C GLY A 88 -6.30 -21.54 3.57
N LEU A 89 -7.03 -22.20 2.66
CA LEU A 89 -7.69 -21.52 1.53
C LEU A 89 -8.54 -20.31 1.94
N LYS A 90 -9.32 -20.47 3.01
CA LYS A 90 -10.26 -19.45 3.50
C LYS A 90 -10.30 -19.44 5.02
N PHE A 91 -10.60 -18.28 5.61
CA PHE A 91 -10.91 -18.13 7.04
C PHE A 91 -12.12 -17.22 7.26
N GLU A 92 -12.68 -17.27 8.47
CA GLU A 92 -13.90 -16.60 8.87
C GLU A 92 -13.81 -15.06 8.88
N ASP A 93 -14.96 -14.40 8.83
CA ASP A 93 -15.06 -12.98 9.14
C ASP A 93 -14.91 -12.80 10.65
N GLU A 94 -13.81 -12.16 11.07
CA GLU A 94 -13.46 -12.09 12.50
C GLU A 94 -14.44 -11.20 13.30
N ASN A 95 -14.73 -10.00 12.79
CA ASN A 95 -15.85 -9.15 13.20
C ASN A 95 -16.04 -7.98 12.19
N PHE A 96 -17.07 -7.15 12.41
CA PHE A 96 -17.36 -5.96 11.61
C PHE A 96 -17.51 -4.69 12.47
N GLU A 97 -16.76 -4.59 13.57
CA GLU A 97 -16.84 -3.43 14.47
C GLU A 97 -16.36 -2.14 13.78
N LEU A 98 -15.31 -2.26 12.97
CA LEU A 98 -14.71 -1.17 12.22
C LEU A 98 -15.43 -0.95 10.89
N LYS A 99 -15.56 0.32 10.49
CA LYS A 99 -16.32 0.75 9.32
C LYS A 99 -15.42 1.36 8.25
N HIS A 100 -15.87 1.32 7.00
CA HIS A 100 -15.18 1.93 5.86
C HIS A 100 -15.46 3.44 5.79
N GLU A 101 -15.05 4.15 6.84
CA GLU A 101 -15.48 5.52 7.13
C GLU A 101 -14.74 6.60 6.32
N ARG A 102 -13.59 6.28 5.73
CA ARG A 102 -12.70 7.23 5.04
C ARG A 102 -11.83 6.54 3.99
N LYS A 103 -11.05 7.33 3.25
CA LYS A 103 -9.97 6.84 2.38
C LYS A 103 -8.81 6.25 3.19
N GLY A 104 -8.10 5.29 2.61
CA GLY A 104 -6.95 4.62 3.20
C GLY A 104 -7.32 3.51 4.18
N MET A 105 -8.58 3.05 4.23
CA MET A 105 -8.95 1.90 5.07
C MET A 105 -8.52 0.62 4.36
N LEU A 106 -7.86 -0.27 5.10
CA LEU A 106 -7.41 -1.58 4.61
C LEU A 106 -8.43 -2.64 5.04
N SER A 107 -8.92 -3.42 4.08
CA SER A 107 -10.05 -4.34 4.29
C SER A 107 -9.92 -5.60 3.45
N MET A 108 -10.48 -6.71 3.94
CA MET A 108 -10.40 -8.01 3.27
C MET A 108 -11.33 -8.07 2.07
N GLU A 109 -10.85 -8.61 0.95
CA GLU A 109 -11.73 -9.04 -0.13
C GLU A 109 -12.24 -10.46 0.16
N ASN A 110 -13.51 -10.71 -0.15
CA ASN A 110 -14.14 -12.02 -0.01
C ASN A 110 -15.17 -12.27 -1.13
N ALA A 111 -15.56 -13.54 -1.28
CA ALA A 111 -16.61 -13.99 -2.20
C ALA A 111 -17.93 -14.31 -1.46
N GLY A 112 -18.20 -13.57 -0.37
CA GLY A 112 -19.29 -13.84 0.57
C GLY A 112 -18.79 -14.19 1.98
N PRO A 113 -19.72 -14.44 2.93
CA PRO A 113 -19.37 -14.62 4.34
C PRO A 113 -18.33 -15.71 4.57
N ASN A 114 -17.35 -15.44 5.42
CA ASN A 114 -16.29 -16.37 5.83
C ASN A 114 -15.42 -16.91 4.69
N THR A 115 -15.14 -16.08 3.68
CA THR A 115 -14.29 -16.45 2.54
C THR A 115 -13.06 -15.55 2.39
N ASN A 116 -12.53 -15.08 3.52
CA ASN A 116 -11.30 -14.29 3.56
C ASN A 116 -10.10 -15.16 3.16
N GLY A 117 -9.25 -14.66 2.27
CA GLY A 117 -8.03 -15.35 1.82
C GLY A 117 -6.80 -14.46 1.99
N SER A 118 -6.06 -14.25 0.90
CA SER A 118 -4.96 -13.27 0.85
C SER A 118 -5.35 -11.93 0.23
N GLN A 119 -6.46 -11.87 -0.50
CA GLN A 119 -6.87 -10.66 -1.23
C GLN A 119 -7.35 -9.56 -0.28
N PHE A 120 -7.00 -8.33 -0.61
CA PHE A 120 -7.35 -7.14 0.15
C PHE A 120 -7.62 -5.96 -0.79
N PHE A 121 -8.27 -4.93 -0.27
CA PHE A 121 -8.36 -3.64 -0.92
C PHE A 121 -8.04 -2.49 0.03
N ILE A 122 -7.60 -1.38 -0.56
CA ILE A 122 -7.43 -0.10 0.12
C ILE A 122 -8.47 0.86 -0.44
N THR A 123 -9.30 1.43 0.43
CA THR A 123 -10.33 2.39 0.01
C THR A 123 -9.70 3.71 -0.44
N THR A 124 -10.27 4.34 -1.47
CA THR A 124 -9.86 5.70 -1.90
C THR A 124 -10.93 6.75 -1.56
N THR A 125 -12.09 6.29 -1.10
CA THR A 125 -13.20 7.11 -0.58
C THR A 125 -13.85 6.42 0.63
N ARG A 126 -14.90 7.02 1.19
CA ARG A 126 -15.78 6.37 2.17
C ARG A 126 -16.69 5.37 1.47
N THR A 127 -16.74 4.11 1.94
CA THR A 127 -17.46 3.01 1.26
C THR A 127 -18.39 2.26 2.21
N SER A 128 -19.37 2.95 2.81
CA SER A 128 -20.25 2.39 3.84
C SER A 128 -21.13 1.22 3.38
N HIS A 129 -21.32 1.03 2.07
CA HIS A 129 -22.05 -0.12 1.52
C HIS A 129 -21.32 -1.47 1.70
N LEU A 130 -20.04 -1.42 2.11
CA LEU A 130 -19.19 -2.57 2.45
C LEU A 130 -19.20 -2.90 3.96
N ASP A 131 -19.78 -2.03 4.79
CA ASP A 131 -19.88 -2.27 6.23
C ASP A 131 -20.71 -3.53 6.50
N GLY A 132 -20.24 -4.38 7.42
CA GLY A 132 -20.87 -5.67 7.73
C GLY A 132 -20.66 -6.77 6.70
N LYS A 133 -19.86 -6.52 5.65
CA LYS A 133 -19.55 -7.49 4.58
C LYS A 133 -18.07 -7.79 4.43
N HIS A 134 -17.22 -6.80 4.67
CA HIS A 134 -15.77 -6.91 4.55
C HIS A 134 -15.11 -6.50 5.87
N VAL A 135 -14.16 -7.31 6.34
CA VAL A 135 -13.46 -7.07 7.60
C VAL A 135 -12.43 -5.95 7.39
N VAL A 136 -12.67 -4.80 8.02
CA VAL A 136 -11.68 -3.72 8.09
C VAL A 136 -10.62 -4.10 9.12
N PHE A 137 -9.36 -4.13 8.71
CA PHE A 137 -8.27 -4.63 9.56
C PHE A 137 -7.04 -3.73 9.64
N GLY A 138 -7.06 -2.58 8.98
CA GLY A 138 -6.00 -1.60 9.12
C GLY A 138 -6.29 -0.26 8.44
N LYS A 139 -5.26 0.57 8.38
CA LYS A 139 -5.28 1.82 7.59
C LYS A 139 -3.89 2.16 7.07
N VAL A 140 -3.86 2.92 5.99
CA VAL A 140 -2.65 3.59 5.51
C VAL A 140 -2.27 4.71 6.48
N VAL A 141 -0.99 4.74 6.88
CA VAL A 141 -0.42 5.75 7.77
C VAL A 141 0.71 6.56 7.12
N LYS A 142 1.34 6.03 6.06
CA LYS A 142 2.30 6.76 5.19
C LYS A 142 2.15 6.28 3.75
N GLY A 143 2.67 7.04 2.79
CA GLY A 143 2.49 6.77 1.37
C GLY A 143 1.11 7.21 0.90
N THR A 144 0.55 8.25 1.51
CA THR A 144 -0.85 8.66 1.28
C THR A 144 -1.14 9.11 -0.14
N GLY A 145 -0.12 9.50 -0.92
CA GLY A 145 -0.27 9.76 -2.35
C GLY A 145 0.10 8.60 -3.28
N VAL A 146 0.75 7.53 -2.78
CA VAL A 146 1.01 6.31 -3.59
C VAL A 146 -0.30 5.59 -3.92
N VAL A 147 -1.23 5.51 -2.96
CA VAL A 147 -2.56 4.91 -3.19
C VAL A 147 -3.35 5.67 -4.28
N PRO A 148 -3.45 7.02 -4.24
CA PRO A 148 -3.96 7.81 -5.37
C PRO A 148 -3.20 7.60 -6.68
N SER A 149 -1.87 7.46 -6.68
CA SER A 149 -1.12 7.15 -7.90
C SER A 149 -1.59 5.83 -8.53
N ILE A 150 -1.81 4.79 -7.72
CA ILE A 150 -2.40 3.51 -8.18
C ILE A 150 -3.81 3.73 -8.71
N GLU A 151 -4.65 4.44 -7.96
CA GLU A 151 -6.05 4.73 -8.32
C GLU A 151 -6.20 5.44 -9.68
N HIS A 152 -5.22 6.27 -10.04
CA HIS A 152 -5.24 7.06 -11.27
C HIS A 152 -4.61 6.36 -12.48
N VAL A 153 -4.11 5.13 -12.32
CA VAL A 153 -3.68 4.31 -13.44
C VAL A 153 -4.88 4.03 -14.35
N THR A 154 -4.70 4.16 -15.66
CA THR A 154 -5.74 3.82 -16.63
C THR A 154 -6.11 2.35 -16.50
N THR A 155 -7.41 2.05 -16.51
CA THR A 155 -7.92 0.68 -16.45
C THR A 155 -8.58 0.27 -17.76
N GLY A 156 -8.53 -1.02 -18.06
CA GLY A 156 -9.21 -1.66 -19.18
C GLY A 156 -10.36 -2.53 -18.71
N ASP A 157 -10.54 -3.66 -19.38
CA ASP A 157 -11.60 -4.63 -19.06
C ASP A 157 -11.52 -5.12 -17.61
N ALA A 158 -12.68 -5.34 -17.00
CA ALA A 158 -12.83 -5.79 -15.61
C ALA A 158 -12.10 -4.90 -14.57
N ASP A 159 -11.94 -3.61 -14.87
CA ASP A 159 -11.23 -2.64 -14.02
C ASP A 159 -9.73 -2.97 -13.81
N CYS A 160 -9.14 -3.76 -14.72
CA CYS A 160 -7.73 -4.16 -14.65
C CYS A 160 -6.80 -3.02 -15.09
N PRO A 161 -5.76 -2.64 -14.32
CA PRO A 161 -4.79 -1.63 -14.73
C PRO A 161 -4.09 -1.96 -16.06
N THR A 162 -3.97 -0.98 -16.96
CA THR A 162 -3.26 -1.14 -18.24
C THR A 162 -1.73 -1.16 -18.08
N SER A 163 -1.24 -0.57 -16.98
CA SER A 163 0.15 -0.66 -16.55
C SER A 163 0.25 -1.60 -15.37
N ASN A 164 1.28 -2.46 -15.33
CA ASN A 164 1.50 -3.37 -14.21
C ASN A 164 1.76 -2.58 -12.93
N VAL A 165 0.84 -2.68 -11.97
CA VAL A 165 1.01 -2.14 -10.61
C VAL A 165 1.41 -3.28 -9.69
N MET A 166 2.66 -3.30 -9.22
CA MET A 166 3.25 -4.42 -8.51
C MET A 166 3.70 -4.03 -7.10
N ILE A 167 3.51 -4.93 -6.14
CA ILE A 167 4.19 -4.91 -4.84
C ILE A 167 5.58 -5.53 -5.06
N VAL A 168 6.60 -4.71 -5.21
CA VAL A 168 7.96 -5.18 -5.53
C VAL A 168 8.75 -5.60 -4.30
N ASP A 169 8.37 -5.10 -3.12
CA ASP A 169 8.88 -5.54 -1.83
C ASP A 169 7.83 -5.30 -0.75
N CYS A 170 7.87 -6.08 0.32
CA CYS A 170 6.97 -5.91 1.46
C CYS A 170 7.58 -6.53 2.71
N GLY A 171 7.05 -6.14 3.87
CA GLY A 171 7.51 -6.67 5.15
C GLY A 171 6.89 -5.97 6.34
N GLU A 172 7.30 -6.42 7.53
CA GLU A 172 6.96 -5.79 8.80
C GLU A 172 8.01 -4.75 9.17
N ILE A 173 7.56 -3.61 9.70
CA ILE A 173 8.42 -2.54 10.23
C ILE A 173 8.56 -2.75 11.75
N PRO A 174 9.76 -2.99 12.27
CA PRO A 174 9.98 -3.12 13.71
C PRO A 174 9.51 -1.89 14.50
N GLY A 175 9.08 -2.11 15.74
CA GLY A 175 8.68 -1.02 16.64
C GLY A 175 9.81 0.00 16.83
N GLY A 176 9.53 1.28 16.57
CA GLY A 176 10.50 2.37 16.66
C GLY A 176 11.45 2.50 15.47
N ALA A 177 11.39 1.61 14.48
CA ALA A 177 12.11 1.79 13.23
C ALA A 177 11.47 2.89 12.36
N ASP A 178 12.31 3.50 11.52
CA ASP A 178 11.91 4.45 10.50
C ASP A 178 10.95 3.81 9.49
N ASP A 179 9.97 4.57 9.02
CA ASP A 179 8.96 4.08 8.07
C ASP A 179 9.57 3.79 6.67
N GLY A 180 10.75 4.35 6.37
CA GLY A 180 11.44 4.22 5.10
C GLY A 180 10.76 4.97 3.96
N THR A 181 9.97 5.99 4.27
CA THR A 181 9.25 6.82 3.29
C THR A 181 10.04 8.04 2.86
N CYS A 182 10.90 8.57 3.73
CA CYS A 182 11.86 9.62 3.38
C CYS A 182 13.10 8.99 2.75
N ASN A 183 13.73 9.67 1.79
CA ASN A 183 14.89 9.16 1.06
C ASN A 183 14.69 7.74 0.47
N PHE A 184 13.46 7.42 0.07
CA PHE A 184 13.10 6.10 -0.45
C PHE A 184 13.95 5.72 -1.68
N PHE A 185 14.26 6.71 -2.54
CA PHE A 185 15.10 6.54 -3.73
C PHE A 185 16.61 6.58 -3.45
N LYS A 186 17.02 6.76 -2.19
CA LYS A 186 18.44 6.81 -1.76
C LYS A 186 19.25 7.91 -2.47
N ASP A 187 18.60 9.02 -2.77
CA ASP A 187 19.19 10.19 -3.45
C ASP A 187 19.60 11.32 -2.49
N GLY A 188 19.30 11.17 -1.19
CA GLY A 188 19.62 12.13 -0.14
C GLY A 188 18.47 13.06 0.23
N ASP A 189 17.32 12.96 -0.45
CA ASP A 189 16.14 13.78 -0.16
C ASP A 189 15.48 13.35 1.15
N ALA A 190 15.62 14.19 2.18
CA ALA A 190 15.12 13.93 3.52
C ALA A 190 13.61 14.22 3.69
N TYR A 191 12.95 14.79 2.69
CA TYR A 191 11.53 15.13 2.76
C TYR A 191 10.67 13.95 2.29
N PRO A 192 9.48 13.73 2.88
CA PRO A 192 8.56 12.73 2.35
C PRO A 192 8.06 13.15 0.97
N ASP A 193 7.75 12.19 0.11
CA ASP A 193 7.21 12.47 -1.23
C ASP A 193 5.84 13.14 -1.21
N TRP A 194 5.12 13.01 -0.08
CA TRP A 194 3.82 13.63 0.12
C TRP A 194 3.84 14.47 1.40
N PRO A 195 3.50 15.77 1.35
CA PRO A 195 3.47 16.63 2.53
C PRO A 195 2.59 16.11 3.66
N ALA A 196 1.49 15.41 3.32
CA ALA A 196 0.58 14.79 4.28
C ALA A 196 1.23 13.66 5.12
N ASP A 197 2.37 13.14 4.69
CA ASP A 197 3.11 12.11 5.40
C ASP A 197 4.13 12.69 6.41
N LEU A 198 4.25 14.03 6.53
CA LEU A 198 5.05 14.66 7.58
C LEU A 198 4.49 14.33 8.98
N HIS A 199 5.37 14.01 9.93
CA HIS A 199 4.97 13.76 11.31
C HIS A 199 4.40 15.01 11.99
N GLU A 200 5.03 16.15 11.73
CA GLU A 200 4.58 17.46 12.16
C GLU A 200 4.51 18.36 10.93
N SER A 201 3.42 19.12 10.80
CA SER A 201 3.25 20.07 9.70
C SER A 201 3.79 21.43 10.16
N PRO A 202 4.94 21.90 9.62
CA PRO A 202 5.56 23.14 10.08
C PRO A 202 4.68 24.35 9.73
N SER A 203 4.48 25.25 10.68
CA SER A 203 3.74 26.50 10.44
C SER A 203 4.55 27.55 9.68
N GLU A 204 5.88 27.47 9.81
CA GLU A 204 6.80 28.46 9.26
C GLU A 204 6.93 28.32 7.75
N LEU A 205 6.54 29.36 7.00
CA LEU A 205 6.67 29.39 5.54
C LEU A 205 8.12 29.17 5.09
N SER A 206 9.10 29.66 5.85
CA SER A 206 10.52 29.50 5.55
C SER A 206 10.94 28.03 5.50
N TRP A 207 10.34 27.17 6.32
CA TRP A 207 10.60 25.74 6.29
C TRP A 207 10.15 25.13 4.95
N TRP A 208 8.95 25.49 4.49
CA TRP A 208 8.41 25.02 3.21
C TRP A 208 9.22 25.53 2.02
N MET A 209 9.62 26.80 2.04
CA MET A 209 10.49 27.37 1.01
C MET A 209 11.83 26.62 0.94
N ASN A 210 12.47 26.36 2.08
CA ASN A 210 13.71 25.60 2.14
C ASN A 210 13.55 24.16 1.63
N ALA A 211 12.42 23.51 1.94
CA ALA A 211 12.11 22.17 1.44
C ALA A 211 11.98 22.17 -0.09
N VAL A 212 11.20 23.11 -0.64
CA VAL A 212 11.04 23.29 -2.09
C VAL A 212 12.39 23.54 -2.77
N ASP A 213 13.16 24.52 -2.28
CA ASP A 213 14.49 24.86 -2.83
C ASP A 213 15.43 23.64 -2.82
N SER A 214 15.43 22.86 -1.73
CA SER A 214 16.21 21.63 -1.62
C SER A 214 15.76 20.57 -2.62
N ILE A 215 14.45 20.35 -2.78
CA ILE A 215 13.89 19.35 -3.70
C ILE A 215 14.19 19.75 -5.16
N GLU A 216 14.05 21.03 -5.50
CA GLU A 216 14.41 21.55 -6.82
C GLU A 216 15.90 21.38 -7.13
N ALA A 217 16.77 21.58 -6.12
CA ALA A 217 18.21 21.33 -6.27
C ALA A 217 18.49 19.86 -6.64
N PHE A 218 17.86 18.89 -5.98
CA PHE A 218 17.93 17.48 -6.37
C PHE A 218 17.41 17.25 -7.80
N GLY A 219 16.29 17.86 -8.17
CA GLY A 219 15.76 17.79 -9.53
C GLY A 219 16.78 18.26 -10.58
N ASN A 220 17.42 19.40 -10.32
CA ASN A 220 18.48 19.95 -11.17
C ASN A 220 19.72 19.04 -11.26
N GLU A 221 20.10 18.37 -10.17
CA GLU A 221 21.18 17.39 -10.19
C GLU A 221 20.86 16.17 -11.07
N HIS A 222 19.66 15.61 -10.95
CA HIS A 222 19.23 14.51 -11.81
C HIS A 222 19.14 14.95 -13.28
N PHE A 223 18.65 16.16 -13.55
CA PHE A 223 18.59 16.70 -14.90
C PHE A 223 19.98 16.81 -15.55
N LYS A 224 20.99 17.29 -14.80
CA LYS A 224 22.39 17.36 -15.26
C LYS A 224 22.98 15.99 -15.57
N LYS A 225 22.55 14.94 -14.83
CA LYS A 225 22.92 13.54 -15.06
C LYS A 225 22.13 12.88 -16.19
N GLN A 226 21.26 13.62 -16.89
CA GLN A 226 20.33 13.13 -17.92
C GLN A 226 19.31 12.10 -17.40
N ASP A 227 19.12 12.03 -16.08
CA ASP A 227 18.04 11.28 -15.44
C ASP A 227 16.79 12.16 -15.39
N TYR A 228 16.22 12.41 -16.57
CA TYR A 228 15.07 13.30 -16.75
C TYR A 228 13.84 12.82 -16.00
N LYS A 229 13.75 11.51 -15.77
CA LYS A 229 12.64 10.91 -15.06
C LYS A 229 12.66 11.27 -13.58
N MET A 230 13.79 11.08 -12.91
CA MET A 230 13.91 11.46 -11.52
C MET A 230 13.86 12.99 -11.36
N ALA A 231 14.44 13.74 -12.30
CA ALA A 231 14.33 15.19 -12.32
C ALA A 231 12.86 15.63 -12.32
N LEU A 232 12.04 15.10 -13.24
CA LEU A 232 10.61 15.40 -13.31
C LEU A 232 9.87 15.00 -12.03
N ARG A 233 10.23 13.88 -11.40
CA ARG A 233 9.66 13.48 -10.11
C ARG A 233 9.94 14.51 -9.02
N LYS A 234 11.19 14.97 -8.90
CA LYS A 234 11.56 15.99 -7.91
C LYS A 234 10.85 17.32 -8.17
N TYR A 235 10.80 17.78 -9.41
CA TYR A 235 10.06 18.99 -9.74
C TYR A 235 8.56 18.85 -9.41
N ARG A 236 7.93 17.70 -9.66
CA ARG A 236 6.53 17.46 -9.27
C ARG A 236 6.33 17.44 -7.76
N LYS A 237 7.30 16.93 -7.00
CA LYS A 237 7.28 16.93 -5.54
C LYS A 237 7.40 18.35 -4.95
N ALA A 238 8.09 19.24 -5.66
CA ALA A 238 8.27 20.64 -5.26
C ALA A 238 7.02 21.52 -5.50
N LEU A 239 6.10 21.09 -6.39
CA LEU A 239 4.84 21.78 -6.70
C LEU A 239 3.76 21.51 -5.65
#